data_AF-G5B221-F1
#
_entry.id   AF-G5B221-F1
#
_cell.length_a   1.000
_cell.length_b   1.000
_cell.length_c   1.000
_cell.angle_alpha   90.00
_cell.angle_beta   90.00
_cell.angle_gamma   90.00
#
_symmetry.space_group_name_H-M   'P 1'
#
loop_
_entity.id
_entity.type
_entity.pdbx_description
1 polymer ?
#
loop_
_entity_poly.entity_id
_entity_poly.type
_entity_poly.pdbx_seq_one_letter_code
_entity_poly.pdbx_strand_id
1 'polypeptide(L)'
;MMAKKPPKPAPRRIFQERLKMTALPLYFEGFLLVKRSEYHEYKHYWTELRGTTLFFYTDKKSTIYVDKLDILDLIRLTEQNSAEKTCANFTLVLPKEEVCLKTENTESGEEWRGFILTVKELSVPQHLSLLPGQVIRLHEVLEKEKKRRSEIEQLPGTSVEKQKESIEEHVDALNPMPACFYIVSRKEATEMLEKNPSLGNMILRPGSDSRNYSITIRQETHMPRIKHYKVVSTGENYTIELEKPVTLPSLFNVIDYFVKETGGNLRPFIYSTDNNFG
;
A
#
# COMPACT_ATOMS: atom_id res chain seq x y z
N MET A 1 18.25 -35.52 -6.77
CA MET A 1 17.92 -34.07 -6.85
C MET A 1 16.53 -33.87 -6.26
N MET A 2 16.43 -33.27 -5.08
CA MET A 2 15.13 -32.98 -4.44
C MET A 2 14.58 -31.70 -5.08
N ALA A 3 13.56 -31.82 -5.93
CA ALA A 3 12.83 -30.68 -6.45
C ALA A 3 12.22 -29.92 -5.26
N LYS A 4 12.76 -28.74 -4.94
CA LYS A 4 12.14 -27.83 -3.98
C LYS A 4 10.79 -27.43 -4.55
N LYS A 5 9.71 -27.86 -3.91
CA LYS A 5 8.34 -27.48 -4.30
C LYS A 5 8.26 -25.95 -4.33
N PRO A 6 7.58 -25.37 -5.34
CA PRO A 6 7.38 -23.92 -5.39
C PRO A 6 6.74 -23.46 -4.07
N PRO A 7 7.09 -22.25 -3.60
CA PRO A 7 6.55 -21.72 -2.35
C PRO A 7 5.02 -21.80 -2.40
N LYS A 8 4.41 -22.38 -1.36
CA LYS A 8 2.95 -22.45 -1.28
C LYS A 8 2.40 -21.02 -1.27
N PRO A 9 1.45 -20.69 -2.15
CA PRO A 9 0.84 -19.37 -2.18
C PRO A 9 0.17 -19.09 -0.83
N ALA A 10 0.07 -17.81 -0.49
CA ALA A 10 -0.60 -17.39 0.74
C ALA A 10 -2.02 -17.99 0.83
N PRO A 11 -2.51 -18.36 2.02
CA PRO A 11 -3.89 -18.83 2.19
C PRO A 11 -4.87 -17.86 1.51
N ARG A 12 -5.85 -18.39 0.78
CA ARG A 12 -6.77 -17.62 -0.10
C ARG A 12 -7.32 -16.34 0.53
N ARG A 13 -7.60 -16.38 1.84
CA ARG A 13 -8.07 -15.23 2.62
C ARG A 13 -7.02 -14.11 2.74
N ILE A 14 -5.76 -14.46 3.03
CA ILE A 14 -4.66 -13.48 3.12
C ILE A 14 -4.41 -12.83 1.76
N PHE A 15 -4.46 -13.63 0.68
CA PHE A 15 -4.33 -13.11 -0.68
C PHE A 15 -5.42 -12.08 -1.01
N GLN A 16 -6.68 -12.38 -0.68
CA GLN A 16 -7.81 -11.46 -0.89
C GLN A 16 -7.69 -10.20 -0.04
N GLU A 17 -7.28 -10.33 1.22
CA GLU A 17 -7.08 -9.19 2.12
C GLU A 17 -5.94 -8.28 1.60
N ARG A 18 -4.80 -8.85 1.17
CA ARG A 18 -3.70 -8.08 0.56
C ARG A 18 -4.09 -7.44 -0.77
N LEU A 19 -4.88 -8.13 -1.59
CA LEU A 19 -5.45 -7.57 -2.82
C LEU A 19 -6.35 -6.38 -2.54
N LYS A 20 -7.23 -6.49 -1.54
CA LYS A 20 -8.10 -5.38 -1.10
C LYS A 20 -7.28 -4.21 -0.54
N MET A 21 -6.24 -4.49 0.23
CA MET A 21 -5.40 -3.47 0.87
C MET A 21 -4.49 -2.71 -0.09
N THR A 22 -3.96 -3.40 -1.10
CA THR A 22 -3.02 -2.81 -2.06
C THR A 22 -3.71 -2.28 -3.31
N ALA A 23 -4.93 -2.76 -3.60
CA ALA A 23 -5.66 -2.52 -4.85
C ALA A 23 -4.85 -2.90 -6.12
N LEU A 24 -3.76 -3.67 -5.96
CA LEU A 24 -2.83 -4.01 -7.04
C LEU A 24 -2.74 -5.52 -7.21
N PRO A 25 -2.70 -6.00 -8.47
CA PRO A 25 -2.54 -7.42 -8.77
C PRO A 25 -1.17 -7.92 -8.29
N LEU A 26 -1.14 -9.14 -7.77
CA LEU A 26 0.11 -9.81 -7.42
C LEU A 26 0.85 -10.28 -8.67
N TYR A 27 2.11 -9.90 -8.79
CA TYR A 27 2.98 -10.31 -9.90
C TYR A 27 4.01 -11.34 -9.46
N PHE A 28 4.65 -11.11 -8.31
CA PHE A 28 5.64 -12.02 -7.78
C PHE A 28 5.72 -11.93 -6.25
N GLU A 29 6.12 -13.02 -5.60
CA GLU A 29 6.23 -13.08 -4.15
C GLU A 29 7.38 -13.98 -3.72
N GLY A 30 8.04 -13.63 -2.62
CA GLY A 30 9.21 -14.37 -2.14
C GLY A 30 9.85 -13.70 -0.93
N PHE A 31 10.76 -14.41 -0.27
CA PHE A 31 11.56 -13.80 0.79
C PHE A 31 12.69 -12.95 0.20
N LEU A 32 12.89 -11.77 0.79
CA LEU A 32 14.01 -10.87 0.48
C LEU A 32 14.64 -10.38 1.77
N LEU A 33 15.97 -10.29 1.75
CA LEU A 33 16.74 -9.53 2.73
C LEU A 33 16.90 -8.11 2.18
N VAL A 34 16.42 -7.12 2.93
CA VAL A 34 16.37 -5.71 2.52
C VAL A 34 17.23 -4.90 3.46
N LYS A 35 18.10 -4.06 2.90
CA LYS A 35 18.91 -3.08 3.64
C LYS A 35 18.74 -1.70 2.99
N ARG A 36 18.27 -0.73 3.78
CA ARG A 36 18.22 0.70 3.45
C ARG A 36 19.32 1.44 4.21
N SER A 37 19.65 2.66 3.80
CA SER A 37 20.61 3.52 4.50
C SER A 37 20.26 3.78 5.97
N GLU A 38 18.97 3.75 6.32
CA GLU A 38 18.45 3.96 7.68
C GLU A 38 18.82 2.84 8.65
N TYR A 39 19.11 1.63 8.15
CA TYR A 39 19.42 0.45 8.96
C TYR A 39 20.78 -0.13 8.57
N HIS A 40 21.63 -0.39 9.56
CA HIS A 40 22.98 -0.92 9.32
C HIS A 40 22.96 -2.39 8.88
N GLU A 41 21.89 -3.12 9.17
CA GLU A 41 21.76 -4.57 8.96
C GLU A 41 20.64 -4.92 7.96
N TYR A 42 20.76 -6.09 7.33
CA TYR A 42 19.72 -6.66 6.47
C TYR A 42 18.55 -7.15 7.33
N LYS A 43 17.33 -6.76 6.95
CA LYS A 43 16.10 -7.26 7.54
C LYS A 43 15.41 -8.23 6.60
N HIS A 44 14.84 -9.28 7.16
CA HIS A 44 14.20 -10.35 6.39
C HIS A 44 12.70 -10.12 6.27
N TYR A 45 12.18 -10.05 5.05
CA TYR A 45 10.78 -9.78 4.77
C TYR A 45 10.18 -10.79 3.78
N TRP A 46 8.91 -11.14 3.99
CA TRP A 46 8.09 -11.64 2.90
C TRP A 46 7.73 -10.48 2.00
N THR A 47 8.12 -10.54 0.73
CA THR A 47 7.95 -9.43 -0.21
C THR A 47 6.98 -9.81 -1.32
N GLU A 48 6.08 -8.90 -1.66
CA GLU A 48 5.20 -9.02 -2.80
C GLU A 48 5.45 -7.87 -3.78
N LEU A 49 5.68 -8.19 -5.06
CA LEU A 49 5.64 -7.22 -6.13
C LEU A 49 4.20 -7.10 -6.63
N ARG A 50 3.61 -5.91 -6.51
CA ARG A 50 2.28 -5.60 -7.03
C ARG A 50 2.33 -4.27 -7.77
N GLY A 51 1.88 -4.23 -9.03
CA GLY A 51 2.08 -3.05 -9.87
C GLY A 51 3.58 -2.73 -10.01
N THR A 52 3.93 -1.48 -9.74
CA THR A 52 5.31 -0.99 -9.66
C THR A 52 5.79 -0.78 -8.21
N THR A 53 5.23 -1.53 -7.25
CA THR A 53 5.57 -1.36 -5.83
C THR A 53 5.92 -2.70 -5.19
N LEU A 54 7.00 -2.71 -4.42
CA LEU A 54 7.38 -3.81 -3.53
C LEU A 54 6.74 -3.58 -2.16
N PHE A 55 5.98 -4.55 -1.66
CA PHE A 55 5.35 -4.52 -0.34
C PHE A 55 6.06 -5.50 0.58
N PHE A 56 6.52 -5.02 1.73
CA PHE A 56 7.28 -5.80 2.71
C PHE A 56 6.40 -6.20 3.90
N TYR A 57 6.32 -7.50 4.17
CA TYR A 57 5.55 -8.08 5.27
C TYR A 57 6.51 -8.77 6.25
N THR A 58 6.17 -8.77 7.54
CA THR A 58 6.98 -9.48 8.55
C THR A 58 7.04 -10.97 8.26
N ASP A 59 5.94 -11.55 7.74
CA ASP A 59 5.85 -12.96 7.39
C ASP A 59 4.75 -13.23 6.35
N LYS A 60 4.64 -14.50 5.93
CA LYS A 60 3.66 -14.95 4.92
C LYS A 60 2.20 -14.82 5.37
N LYS A 61 1.94 -14.73 6.67
CA LYS A 61 0.60 -14.68 7.27
C LYS A 61 0.15 -13.25 7.56
N SER A 62 1.07 -12.28 7.54
CA SER A 62 0.76 -10.87 7.80
C SER A 62 -0.12 -10.30 6.70
N THR A 63 -1.26 -9.73 7.04
CA THR A 63 -2.20 -9.17 6.06
C THR A 63 -1.88 -7.72 5.72
N ILE A 64 -1.15 -7.04 6.60
CA ILE A 64 -0.67 -5.66 6.45
C ILE A 64 0.84 -5.67 6.23
N TYR A 65 1.30 -4.88 5.26
CA TYR A 65 2.72 -4.65 5.01
C TYR A 65 3.26 -3.66 6.04
N VAL A 66 4.50 -3.86 6.49
CA VAL A 66 5.18 -2.97 7.44
C VAL A 66 5.92 -1.84 6.74
N ASP A 67 6.22 -2.02 5.46
CA ASP A 67 6.94 -1.05 4.64
C ASP A 67 6.66 -1.31 3.16
N LYS A 68 6.95 -0.32 2.30
CA LYS A 68 6.82 -0.43 0.84
C LYS A 68 7.90 0.37 0.12
N LEU A 69 8.20 -0.01 -1.12
CA LEU A 69 9.14 0.68 -2.00
C LEU A 69 8.52 0.81 -3.39
N ASP A 70 8.29 2.04 -3.83
CA ASP A 70 7.84 2.32 -5.19
C ASP A 70 9.04 2.31 -6.14
N ILE A 71 9.02 1.45 -7.14
CA ILE A 71 10.09 1.28 -8.12
C ILE A 71 9.75 1.92 -9.47
N LEU A 72 8.65 2.69 -9.57
CA LEU A 72 8.30 3.38 -10.81
C LEU A 72 9.40 4.34 -11.25
N ASP A 73 10.02 5.07 -10.31
CA ASP A 73 11.10 6.02 -10.57
C ASP A 73 12.51 5.41 -10.41
N LEU A 74 12.62 4.07 -10.40
CA LEU A 74 13.91 3.39 -10.34
C LEU A 74 14.83 3.90 -11.45
N ILE A 75 16.01 4.41 -11.08
CA ILE A 75 16.99 4.97 -12.02
C ILE A 75 17.81 3.83 -12.63
N ARG A 76 18.29 2.92 -11.78
CA ARG A 76 19.06 1.75 -12.21
C ARG A 76 19.01 0.63 -11.19
N LEU A 77 19.18 -0.60 -11.69
CA LEU A 77 19.41 -1.80 -10.91
C LEU A 77 20.85 -2.25 -11.13
N THR A 78 21.65 -2.27 -10.06
CA THR A 78 23.08 -2.62 -10.14
C THR A 78 23.32 -3.96 -9.44
N GLU A 79 23.92 -4.92 -10.14
CA GLU A 79 24.36 -6.17 -9.50
C GLU A 79 25.61 -5.91 -8.65
N GLN A 80 25.62 -6.51 -7.46
CA GLN A 80 26.82 -6.57 -6.63
C GLN A 80 27.39 -7.98 -6.71
N ASN A 81 28.63 -8.08 -7.21
CA ASN A 81 29.40 -9.31 -7.16
C ASN A 81 29.72 -9.65 -5.70
N SER A 82 28.90 -10.51 -5.13
CA SER A 82 29.07 -11.08 -3.80
C SER A 82 30.24 -12.07 -3.79
N ALA A 83 31.05 -12.05 -2.73
CA ALA A 83 32.01 -13.13 -2.47
C ALA A 83 31.30 -14.46 -2.13
N GLU A 84 30.08 -14.39 -1.58
CA GLU A 84 29.19 -15.55 -1.42
C GLU A 84 28.51 -15.86 -2.76
N LYS A 85 28.99 -16.89 -3.45
CA LYS A 85 28.49 -17.38 -4.76
C LYS A 85 27.07 -17.96 -4.74
N THR A 86 26.41 -18.03 -3.58
CA THR A 86 25.16 -18.80 -3.42
C THR A 86 23.89 -17.95 -3.53
N CYS A 87 23.99 -16.62 -3.39
CA CYS A 87 22.87 -15.68 -3.38
C CYS A 87 23.11 -14.52 -4.35
N ALA A 88 22.04 -13.95 -4.91
CA ALA A 88 22.15 -12.73 -5.71
C ALA A 88 21.98 -11.51 -4.82
N ASN A 89 22.85 -10.52 -5.01
CA ASN A 89 22.77 -9.21 -4.36
C ASN A 89 22.67 -8.13 -5.44
N PHE A 90 21.70 -7.24 -5.32
CA PHE A 90 21.57 -6.11 -6.21
C PHE A 90 21.05 -4.87 -5.47
N THR A 91 21.43 -3.71 -5.97
CA THR A 91 21.05 -2.41 -5.41
C THR A 91 20.06 -1.74 -6.35
N LEU A 92 18.92 -1.35 -5.80
CA LEU A 92 17.95 -0.47 -6.43
C LEU A 92 18.34 0.97 -6.11
N VAL A 93 18.65 1.74 -7.14
CA VAL A 93 18.99 3.17 -7.01
C VAL A 93 17.77 4.00 -7.39
N LEU A 94 17.15 4.63 -6.40
CA LEU A 94 16.01 5.52 -6.57
C LEU A 94 16.45 6.98 -6.38
N PRO A 95 15.65 7.97 -6.80
CA PRO A 95 16.03 9.38 -6.68
C PRO A 95 16.28 9.86 -5.25
N LYS A 96 15.62 9.23 -4.27
CA LYS A 96 15.64 9.64 -2.85
C LYS A 96 16.44 8.69 -1.96
N GLU A 97 16.68 7.47 -2.41
CA GLU A 97 17.30 6.44 -1.58
C GLU A 97 17.96 5.32 -2.42
N GLU A 98 18.88 4.60 -1.79
CA GLU A 98 19.44 3.36 -2.33
C GLU A 98 19.03 2.18 -1.42
N VAL A 99 18.54 1.11 -2.04
CA VAL A 99 18.07 -0.07 -1.34
C VAL A 99 18.80 -1.31 -1.83
N CYS A 100 19.51 -1.99 -0.92
CA CYS A 100 20.19 -3.25 -1.20
C CYS A 100 19.25 -4.42 -0.96
N LEU A 101 19.14 -5.30 -1.94
CA LEU A 101 18.34 -6.51 -1.91
C LEU A 101 19.23 -7.74 -2.02
N LYS A 102 19.00 -8.72 -1.16
CA LYS A 102 19.66 -10.04 -1.15
C LYS A 102 18.60 -11.14 -1.20
N THR A 103 18.77 -12.08 -2.12
CA THR A 103 17.83 -13.20 -2.33
C THR A 103 18.31 -14.48 -1.64
N GLU A 104 17.41 -15.46 -1.53
CA GLU A 104 17.75 -16.78 -0.95
C GLU A 104 18.77 -17.55 -1.79
N ASN A 105 18.75 -17.36 -3.11
CA ASN A 105 19.65 -18.00 -4.06
C ASN A 105 19.73 -17.23 -5.38
N THR A 106 20.70 -17.59 -6.23
CA THR A 106 20.93 -16.95 -7.54
C THR A 106 19.72 -17.06 -8.49
N GLU A 107 19.02 -18.20 -8.50
CA GLU A 107 17.81 -18.42 -9.33
C GLU A 107 16.67 -17.45 -8.95
N SER A 108 16.36 -17.35 -7.66
CA SER A 108 15.43 -16.37 -7.11
C SER A 108 15.89 -14.93 -7.41
N GLY A 109 17.20 -14.71 -7.45
CA GLY A 109 17.82 -13.46 -7.87
C GLY A 109 17.39 -13.05 -9.28
N GLU A 110 17.60 -13.95 -10.23
CA GLU A 110 17.23 -13.74 -11.63
C GLU A 110 15.72 -13.54 -11.79
N GLU A 111 14.89 -14.30 -11.07
CA GLU A 111 13.43 -14.10 -11.08
C GLU A 111 13.06 -12.69 -10.59
N TRP A 112 13.52 -12.28 -9.40
CA TRP A 112 13.23 -10.97 -8.84
C TRP A 112 13.67 -9.84 -9.78
N ARG A 113 14.89 -9.94 -10.34
CA ARG A 113 15.39 -8.98 -11.32
C ARG A 113 14.52 -8.92 -12.56
N GLY A 114 14.15 -10.08 -13.11
CA GLY A 114 13.26 -10.17 -14.26
C GLY A 114 11.94 -9.49 -14.03
N PHE A 115 11.27 -9.78 -12.90
CA PHE A 115 9.98 -9.17 -12.59
C PHE A 115 10.08 -7.66 -12.34
N ILE A 116 11.08 -7.20 -11.58
CA ILE A 116 11.30 -5.78 -11.29
C ILE A 116 11.57 -4.99 -12.57
N LEU A 117 12.49 -5.46 -13.42
CA LEU A 117 12.81 -4.81 -14.69
C LEU A 117 11.60 -4.84 -15.62
N THR A 118 10.85 -5.95 -15.66
CA THR A 118 9.66 -6.05 -16.52
C THR A 118 8.60 -5.00 -16.18
N VAL A 119 8.29 -4.82 -14.89
CA VAL A 119 7.30 -3.81 -14.49
C VAL A 119 7.85 -2.39 -14.57
N LYS A 120 9.17 -2.20 -14.43
CA LYS A 120 9.79 -0.87 -14.54
C LYS A 120 9.88 -0.41 -16.00
N GLU A 121 10.51 -1.22 -16.85
CA GLU A 121 10.82 -0.92 -18.25
C GLU A 121 9.64 -1.16 -19.18
N LEU A 122 8.60 -1.84 -18.71
CA LEU A 122 7.44 -2.25 -19.51
C LEU A 122 7.87 -3.11 -20.72
N SER A 123 8.88 -3.96 -20.51
CA SER A 123 9.40 -4.93 -21.49
C SER A 123 10.03 -6.12 -20.79
N VAL A 124 9.99 -7.32 -21.39
CA VAL A 124 10.66 -8.51 -20.83
C VAL A 124 12.17 -8.47 -21.13
N PRO A 125 13.06 -8.53 -20.12
CA PRO A 125 14.51 -8.56 -20.33
C PRO A 125 14.96 -9.82 -21.08
N GLN A 126 15.84 -9.65 -22.07
CA GLN A 126 16.33 -10.77 -22.92
C GLN A 126 17.62 -11.43 -22.41
N HIS A 127 18.35 -10.77 -21.52
CA HIS A 127 19.69 -11.19 -21.08
C HIS A 127 19.70 -11.95 -19.75
N LEU A 128 18.53 -12.41 -19.27
CA LEU A 128 18.42 -13.11 -17.98
C LEU A 128 18.46 -14.63 -18.15
N SER A 129 19.02 -15.32 -17.16
CA SER A 129 19.15 -16.78 -17.14
C SER A 129 17.87 -17.44 -16.62
N LEU A 130 16.75 -17.22 -17.31
CA LEU A 130 15.42 -17.69 -16.91
C LEU A 130 14.96 -18.90 -17.73
N LEU A 131 14.25 -19.82 -17.07
CA LEU A 131 13.59 -20.95 -17.69
C LEU A 131 12.38 -20.48 -18.54
N PRO A 132 11.96 -21.25 -19.56
CA PRO A 132 10.83 -20.88 -20.41
C PRO A 132 9.54 -20.55 -19.63
N GLY A 133 9.24 -21.32 -18.58
CA GLY A 133 8.09 -21.07 -17.72
C GLY A 133 8.17 -19.76 -16.92
N GLN A 134 9.37 -19.33 -16.53
CA GLN A 134 9.59 -18.04 -15.86
C GLN A 134 9.41 -16.88 -16.85
N VAL A 135 9.94 -17.02 -18.08
CA VAL A 135 9.77 -16.02 -19.15
C VAL A 135 8.29 -15.84 -19.53
N ILE A 136 7.52 -16.93 -19.63
CA ILE A 136 6.07 -16.86 -19.86
C ILE A 136 5.39 -16.03 -18.76
N ARG A 137 5.74 -16.26 -17.49
CA ARG A 137 5.18 -15.47 -16.37
C ARG A 137 5.57 -13.99 -16.45
N LEU A 138 6.77 -13.65 -16.92
CA LEU A 138 7.15 -12.25 -17.17
C LEU A 138 6.27 -11.61 -18.23
N HIS A 139 5.99 -12.31 -19.34
CA HIS A 139 5.06 -11.82 -20.35
C HIS A 139 3.64 -11.63 -19.80
N GLU A 140 3.14 -12.56 -18.99
CA GLU A 140 1.83 -12.41 -18.34
C GLU A 140 1.77 -11.17 -17.43
N VAL A 141 2.82 -10.93 -16.66
CA VAL A 141 2.94 -9.74 -15.81
C VAL A 141 3.04 -8.47 -16.64
N LEU A 142 3.83 -8.50 -17.72
CA LEU A 142 3.97 -7.37 -18.64
C LEU A 142 2.61 -6.95 -19.20
N GLU A 143 1.81 -7.89 -19.71
CA GLU A 143 0.50 -7.57 -20.27
C GLU A 143 -0.48 -7.06 -19.20
N LYS A 144 -0.44 -7.62 -17.98
CA LYS A 144 -1.23 -7.11 -16.84
C LYS A 144 -0.83 -5.68 -16.47
N GLU A 145 0.46 -5.38 -16.45
CA GLU A 145 0.98 -4.06 -16.11
C GLU A 145 0.71 -3.04 -17.23
N LYS A 146 0.88 -3.41 -18.50
CA LYS A 146 0.48 -2.59 -19.66
C LYS A 146 -0.99 -2.25 -19.60
N LYS A 147 -1.86 -3.23 -19.36
CA LYS A 147 -3.30 -3.01 -19.21
C LYS A 147 -3.58 -2.06 -18.07
N ARG A 148 -2.97 -2.26 -16.89
CA ARG A 148 -3.12 -1.37 -15.74
C ARG A 148 -2.70 0.07 -16.04
N ARG A 149 -1.55 0.26 -16.71
CA ARG A 149 -1.09 1.59 -17.11
C ARG A 149 -1.98 2.23 -18.17
N SER A 150 -2.43 1.44 -19.16
CA SER A 150 -3.36 1.90 -20.18
C SER A 150 -4.71 2.28 -19.58
N GLU A 151 -5.23 1.53 -18.61
CA GLU A 151 -6.46 1.88 -17.89
C GLU A 151 -6.29 3.17 -17.10
N ILE A 152 -5.12 3.42 -16.51
CA ILE A 152 -4.78 4.69 -15.87
C ILE A 152 -4.71 5.84 -16.89
N GLU A 153 -4.17 5.58 -18.08
CA GLU A 153 -4.08 6.54 -19.19
C GLU A 153 -5.41 6.78 -19.93
N GLN A 154 -6.34 5.81 -19.93
CA GLN A 154 -7.64 5.83 -20.63
C GLN A 154 -8.81 6.41 -19.81
N LEU A 155 -8.59 6.85 -18.57
CA LEU A 155 -9.57 7.74 -17.94
C LEU A 155 -9.75 8.98 -18.85
N PRO A 156 -10.99 9.41 -19.15
CA PRO A 156 -11.25 10.43 -20.15
C PRO A 156 -10.75 11.80 -19.67
N GLY A 157 -9.52 12.13 -20.02
CA GLY A 157 -9.05 13.50 -20.17
C GLY A 157 -9.51 14.02 -21.52
N THR A 158 -10.44 14.97 -21.51
CA THR A 158 -10.83 15.72 -22.70
C THR A 158 -9.57 16.34 -23.32
N SER A 159 -9.43 16.16 -24.63
CA SER A 159 -8.45 16.84 -25.47
C SER A 159 -8.42 18.35 -25.21
N VAL A 160 -7.29 18.92 -24.76
CA VAL A 160 -6.67 20.14 -25.32
C VAL A 160 -5.19 20.15 -24.94
N GLU A 161 -4.33 20.34 -25.94
CA GLU A 161 -2.89 20.56 -25.78
C GLU A 161 -2.53 21.83 -24.99
N LYS A 162 -1.35 21.79 -24.36
CA LYS A 162 -0.48 22.89 -23.88
C LYS A 162 -0.78 23.53 -22.51
N GLN A 163 0.19 23.26 -21.63
CA GLN A 163 0.82 24.17 -20.65
C GLN A 163 -0.09 24.84 -19.61
N LYS A 164 -0.16 24.25 -18.42
CA LYS A 164 0.45 24.77 -17.18
C LYS A 164 0.01 23.92 -16.00
N GLU A 165 0.89 23.86 -15.01
CA GLU A 165 0.68 23.30 -13.68
C GLU A 165 -0.70 23.65 -13.09
N SER A 166 -1.40 22.65 -12.57
CA SER A 166 -1.96 22.69 -11.22
C SER A 166 -2.55 21.32 -10.89
N ILE A 167 -2.15 20.86 -9.71
CA ILE A 167 -2.51 19.64 -9.02
C ILE A 167 -4.01 19.70 -8.65
N GLU A 168 -4.69 18.54 -8.72
CA GLU A 168 -5.62 18.00 -7.71
C GLU A 168 -6.84 17.28 -8.30
N GLU A 169 -7.07 16.09 -7.70
CA GLU A 169 -8.29 15.30 -7.68
C GLU A 169 -8.73 14.56 -8.96
N HIS A 170 -8.30 13.29 -9.07
CA HIS A 170 -9.21 12.25 -9.56
C HIS A 170 -9.29 11.06 -8.61
N VAL A 171 -10.50 10.92 -8.09
CA VAL A 171 -10.95 10.01 -7.04
C VAL A 171 -11.05 8.59 -7.59
N ASP A 172 -10.45 7.69 -6.83
CA ASP A 172 -10.60 6.23 -6.80
C ASP A 172 -12.00 5.73 -7.23
N ALA A 173 -12.07 5.17 -8.44
CA ALA A 173 -13.30 4.63 -9.01
C ALA A 173 -13.49 3.13 -8.72
N LEU A 174 -12.92 2.57 -7.65
CA LEU A 174 -13.34 1.23 -7.19
C LEU A 174 -13.62 1.07 -5.69
N ASN A 175 -13.36 2.06 -4.83
CA ASN A 175 -14.09 2.34 -3.57
C ASN A 175 -13.44 3.55 -2.89
N PRO A 176 -13.91 4.78 -3.14
CA PRO A 176 -13.25 5.95 -2.59
C PRO A 176 -13.24 5.89 -1.05
N MET A 177 -12.14 6.31 -0.43
CA MET A 177 -12.09 6.43 1.03
C MET A 177 -12.70 7.76 1.47
N PRO A 178 -13.38 7.82 2.63
CA PRO A 178 -13.84 9.10 3.14
C PRO A 178 -12.69 10.09 3.33
N ALA A 179 -12.91 11.37 3.04
CA ALA A 179 -11.85 12.39 3.08
C ALA A 179 -11.16 12.56 4.45
N CYS A 180 -11.80 12.09 5.53
CA CYS A 180 -11.22 12.05 6.88
C CYS A 180 -10.52 10.72 7.23
N PHE A 181 -10.20 9.90 6.22
CA PHE A 181 -9.42 8.68 6.40
C PHE A 181 -7.92 8.99 6.44
N TYR A 182 -7.28 8.66 7.56
CA TYR A 182 -5.84 8.81 7.72
C TYR A 182 -5.23 7.49 8.22
N ILE A 183 -4.11 7.09 7.61
CA ILE A 183 -3.33 5.92 8.03
C ILE A 183 -2.46 6.32 9.22
N VAL A 184 -3.10 6.42 10.39
CA VAL A 184 -2.46 6.87 11.63
C VAL A 184 -2.87 5.97 12.80
N SER A 185 -2.01 5.90 13.81
CA SER A 185 -2.26 5.19 15.05
C SER A 185 -3.31 5.91 15.92
N ARG A 186 -3.77 5.23 16.99
CA ARG A 186 -4.65 5.84 18.00
C ARG A 186 -4.04 7.10 18.60
N LYS A 187 -2.74 7.07 18.89
CA LYS A 187 -2.01 8.18 19.50
C LYS A 187 -1.92 9.36 18.53
N GLU A 188 -1.48 9.11 17.30
CA GLU A 188 -1.34 10.15 16.27
C GLU A 188 -2.69 10.81 15.93
N ALA A 189 -3.77 10.04 15.77
CA ALA A 189 -5.10 10.62 15.54
C ALA A 189 -5.57 11.50 16.71
N THR A 190 -5.22 11.13 17.94
CA THR A 190 -5.52 11.95 19.11
C THR A 190 -4.76 13.28 19.04
N GLU A 191 -3.46 13.21 18.78
CA GLU A 191 -2.63 14.41 18.63
C GLU A 191 -3.09 15.31 17.48
N MET A 192 -3.53 14.75 16.35
CA MET A 192 -4.04 15.52 15.20
C MET A 192 -5.28 16.34 15.57
N LEU A 193 -6.24 15.74 16.26
CA LEU A 193 -7.46 16.40 16.71
C LEU A 193 -7.20 17.42 17.82
N GLU A 194 -6.19 17.19 18.66
CA GLU A 194 -5.80 18.14 19.72
C GLU A 194 -5.05 19.35 19.15
N LYS A 195 -4.15 19.14 18.19
CA LYS A 195 -3.35 20.20 17.57
C LYS A 195 -4.16 21.09 16.65
N ASN A 196 -5.17 20.55 15.97
CA ASN A 196 -5.91 21.28 14.94
C ASN A 196 -7.44 21.20 15.13
N PRO A 197 -8.00 21.77 16.22
CA PRO A 197 -9.42 21.66 16.53
C PRO A 197 -10.35 22.31 15.48
N SER A 198 -9.84 23.26 14.69
CA SER A 198 -10.59 23.97 13.64
C SER A 198 -10.80 23.14 12.37
N LEU A 199 -9.99 22.10 12.13
CA LEU A 199 -10.03 21.29 10.90
C LEU A 199 -11.08 20.19 10.93
N GLY A 200 -11.85 20.09 12.01
CA GLY A 200 -12.80 19.03 12.29
C GLY A 200 -12.39 18.25 13.52
N ASN A 201 -13.27 17.35 13.96
CA ASN A 201 -13.15 16.69 15.26
C ASN A 201 -13.42 15.18 15.17
N MET A 202 -13.31 14.61 13.97
CA MET A 202 -13.53 13.19 13.71
C MET A 202 -12.55 12.67 12.64
N ILE A 203 -11.76 11.66 12.98
CA ILE A 203 -10.83 10.96 12.08
C ILE A 203 -11.24 9.49 11.96
N LEU A 204 -11.30 8.98 10.73
CA LEU A 204 -11.32 7.55 10.44
C LEU A 204 -9.89 7.05 10.29
N ARG A 205 -9.57 5.96 10.98
CA ARG A 205 -8.23 5.35 10.91
C ARG A 205 -8.31 3.82 10.93
N PRO A 206 -7.22 3.12 10.56
CA PRO A 206 -7.11 1.69 10.81
C PRO A 206 -7.31 1.34 12.29
N GLY A 207 -7.99 0.23 12.54
CA GLY A 207 -8.13 -0.38 13.87
C GLY A 207 -6.82 -0.98 14.36
N SER A 208 -6.78 -1.31 15.66
CA SER A 208 -5.62 -2.00 16.26
C SER A 208 -5.50 -3.45 15.77
N ASP A 209 -6.64 -4.01 15.38
CA ASP A 209 -6.86 -5.26 14.70
C ASP A 209 -6.91 -5.01 13.19
N SER A 210 -6.00 -5.65 12.43
CA SER A 210 -5.68 -5.41 11.01
C SER A 210 -6.82 -5.55 9.99
N ARG A 211 -8.03 -5.81 10.46
CA ARG A 211 -9.23 -6.05 9.66
C ARG A 211 -10.33 -5.00 9.90
N ASN A 212 -10.22 -4.25 10.99
CA ASN A 212 -11.25 -3.33 11.46
C ASN A 212 -10.76 -1.89 11.37
N TYR A 213 -11.72 -0.98 11.45
CA TYR A 213 -11.49 0.46 11.45
C TYR A 213 -11.79 1.02 12.84
N SER A 214 -11.34 2.24 13.08
CA SER A 214 -11.67 2.99 14.27
C SER A 214 -11.95 4.43 13.93
N ILE A 215 -13.02 4.97 14.50
CA ILE A 215 -13.33 6.39 14.48
C ILE A 215 -12.77 7.00 15.75
N THR A 216 -11.93 8.02 15.63
CA THR A 216 -11.44 8.80 16.75
C THR A 216 -12.12 10.16 16.70
N ILE A 217 -12.76 10.58 17.79
CA ILE A 217 -13.42 11.88 17.89
C ILE A 217 -12.91 12.69 19.06
N ARG A 218 -12.99 14.01 18.94
CA ARG A 218 -12.79 14.98 20.02
C ARG A 218 -14.10 15.71 20.28
N GLN A 219 -14.71 15.48 21.43
CA GLN A 219 -15.93 16.18 21.82
C GLN A 219 -15.58 17.41 22.67
N GLU A 220 -15.98 18.58 22.17
CA GLU A 220 -15.91 19.85 22.90
C GLU A 220 -17.17 20.00 23.77
N THR A 221 -17.18 19.27 24.89
CA THR A 221 -18.10 19.57 26.00
C THR A 221 -17.40 20.50 27.01
N HIS A 222 -17.96 20.73 28.21
CA HIS A 222 -17.27 21.49 29.28
C HIS A 222 -15.81 21.06 29.52
N MET A 223 -15.47 19.81 29.25
CA MET A 223 -14.09 19.32 29.15
C MET A 223 -13.88 18.60 27.81
N PRO A 224 -12.78 18.86 27.09
CA PRO A 224 -12.45 18.12 25.88
C PRO A 224 -12.27 16.64 26.19
N ARG A 225 -12.98 15.76 25.48
CA ARG A 225 -12.85 14.31 25.64
C ARG A 225 -12.58 13.64 24.31
N ILE A 226 -11.61 12.75 24.31
CA ILE A 226 -11.31 11.88 23.17
C ILE A 226 -12.09 10.57 23.34
N LYS A 227 -12.78 10.14 22.29
CA LYS A 227 -13.46 8.85 22.24
C LYS A 227 -13.03 8.08 21.00
N HIS A 228 -13.00 6.76 21.13
CA HIS A 228 -12.72 5.86 20.02
C HIS A 228 -13.87 4.87 19.84
N TYR A 229 -14.41 4.79 18.63
CA TYR A 229 -15.43 3.82 18.27
C TYR A 229 -14.82 2.79 17.35
N LYS A 230 -15.10 1.52 17.63
CA LYS A 230 -14.66 0.41 16.78
C LYS A 230 -15.67 0.20 15.67
N VAL A 231 -15.15 0.04 14.46
CA VAL A 231 -15.94 -0.20 13.25
C VAL A 231 -15.46 -1.51 12.64
N VAL A 232 -16.27 -2.55 12.76
CA VAL A 232 -15.93 -3.89 12.32
C VAL A 232 -16.29 -4.08 10.85
N SER A 233 -15.32 -4.52 10.05
CA SER A 233 -15.59 -4.88 8.66
C SER A 233 -16.11 -6.31 8.60
N THR A 234 -17.37 -6.49 8.20
CA THR A 234 -17.98 -7.83 8.04
C THR A 234 -17.77 -8.42 6.65
N GLY A 235 -17.04 -7.71 5.77
CA GLY A 235 -16.76 -8.11 4.39
C GLY A 235 -17.52 -7.23 3.40
N GLU A 236 -18.85 -7.26 3.50
CA GLU A 236 -19.78 -6.48 2.67
C GLU A 236 -20.29 -5.21 3.36
N ASN A 237 -20.28 -5.17 4.70
CA ASN A 237 -20.79 -4.05 5.49
C ASN A 237 -19.81 -3.65 6.60
N TYR A 238 -20.13 -2.54 7.27
CA TYR A 238 -19.38 -1.98 8.39
C TYR A 238 -20.30 -1.84 9.59
N THR A 239 -19.92 -2.44 10.72
CA THR A 239 -20.72 -2.39 11.95
C THR A 239 -20.02 -1.51 12.99
N ILE A 240 -20.69 -0.45 13.44
CA ILE A 240 -20.21 0.40 14.53
C ILE A 240 -20.55 -0.28 15.85
N GLU A 241 -19.53 -0.57 16.67
CA GLU A 241 -19.71 -1.14 18.01
C GLU A 241 -20.16 -0.05 18.99
N LEU A 242 -21.49 0.08 19.12
CA LEU A 242 -22.18 0.91 20.11
C LEU A 242 -23.02 0.00 21.03
N GLU A 243 -23.62 0.56 22.08
CA GLU A 243 -24.60 -0.16 22.92
C GLU A 243 -25.74 -0.77 22.08
N LYS A 244 -26.17 -0.05 21.04
CA LYS A 244 -27.00 -0.55 19.97
C LYS A 244 -26.18 -0.58 18.68
N PRO A 245 -25.68 -1.73 18.23
CA PRO A 245 -24.85 -1.82 17.02
C PRO A 245 -25.57 -1.30 15.78
N VAL A 246 -24.82 -0.62 14.92
CA VAL A 246 -25.34 -0.04 13.67
C VAL A 246 -24.53 -0.57 12.49
N THR A 247 -25.21 -1.19 11.54
CA THR A 247 -24.60 -1.78 10.34
C THR A 247 -24.89 -0.93 9.11
N LEU A 248 -23.86 -0.57 8.37
CA LEU A 248 -23.91 0.37 7.25
C LEU A 248 -23.14 -0.20 6.05
N PRO A 249 -23.55 0.12 4.81
CA PRO A 249 -23.01 -0.52 3.62
C PRO A 249 -21.63 0.01 3.21
N SER A 250 -21.21 1.19 3.69
CA SER A 250 -19.91 1.76 3.35
C SER A 250 -19.30 2.58 4.49
N LEU A 251 -18.00 2.87 4.40
CA LEU A 251 -17.32 3.78 5.31
C LEU A 251 -17.84 5.22 5.18
N PHE A 252 -18.30 5.65 4.00
CA PHE A 252 -18.99 6.94 3.86
C PHE A 252 -20.25 6.99 4.69
N ASN A 253 -21.04 5.93 4.66
CA ASN A 253 -22.27 5.86 5.45
C ASN A 253 -21.96 5.83 6.96
N VAL A 254 -20.84 5.24 7.37
CA VAL A 254 -20.35 5.33 8.77
C VAL A 254 -20.06 6.78 9.15
N ILE A 255 -19.36 7.53 8.30
CA ILE A 255 -19.09 8.96 8.55
C ILE A 255 -20.40 9.76 8.60
N ASP A 256 -21.25 9.60 7.60
CA ASP A 256 -22.57 10.26 7.54
C ASP A 256 -23.42 9.96 8.76
N TYR A 257 -23.38 8.72 9.26
CA TYR A 257 -24.09 8.33 10.47
C TYR A 257 -23.63 9.17 11.68
N PHE A 258 -22.33 9.30 11.92
CA PHE A 258 -21.82 10.13 13.02
C PHE A 258 -22.18 11.61 12.86
N VAL A 259 -22.12 12.15 11.63
CA VAL A 259 -22.50 13.55 11.35
C VAL A 259 -24.00 13.76 11.63
N LYS A 260 -24.86 12.89 11.11
CA LYS A 260 -26.32 13.00 11.25
C LYS A 260 -26.78 12.79 12.68
N GLU A 261 -26.32 11.73 13.34
CA GLU A 261 -26.71 11.37 14.70
C GLU A 261 -26.33 12.45 15.72
N THR A 262 -25.26 13.21 15.43
CA THR A 262 -24.80 14.31 16.29
C THR A 262 -25.29 15.68 15.85
N GLY A 263 -26.15 15.78 14.84
CA GLY A 263 -26.65 17.06 14.32
C GLY A 263 -25.56 17.98 13.77
N GLY A 264 -24.47 17.41 13.23
CA GLY A 264 -23.33 18.16 12.67
C GLY A 264 -22.29 18.62 13.71
N ASN A 265 -22.42 18.19 14.97
CA ASN A 265 -21.41 18.45 15.99
C ASN A 265 -20.12 17.65 15.76
N LEU A 266 -20.22 16.46 15.17
CA LEU A 266 -19.08 15.74 14.62
C LEU A 266 -18.89 16.12 13.16
N ARG A 267 -17.68 16.56 12.84
CA ARG A 267 -17.26 17.00 11.52
C ARG A 267 -16.01 16.23 11.11
N PRO A 268 -15.99 15.64 9.90
CA PRO A 268 -14.80 15.02 9.34
C PRO A 268 -13.61 15.96 9.47
N PHE A 269 -12.49 15.44 9.99
CA PHE A 269 -11.23 16.17 10.03
C PHE A 269 -10.65 16.22 8.61
N ILE A 270 -10.42 17.42 8.10
CA ILE A 270 -9.88 17.66 6.76
C ILE A 270 -8.61 18.48 6.88
N TYR A 271 -7.48 17.85 6.61
CA TYR A 271 -6.18 18.49 6.54
C TYR A 271 -5.94 19.00 5.12
N SER A 272 -6.08 20.30 4.88
CA SER A 272 -5.60 20.93 3.65
C SER A 272 -4.10 21.22 3.80
N THR A 273 -3.30 20.78 2.84
CA THR A 273 -1.87 21.09 2.74
C THR A 273 -1.58 22.44 2.07
N ASP A 274 -2.57 23.33 1.93
CA ASP A 274 -2.40 24.65 1.33
C ASP A 274 -2.00 25.72 2.35
N ASN A 275 -0.86 25.52 3.02
CA ASN A 275 -0.20 26.61 3.74
C ASN A 275 1.30 26.56 3.49
N ASN A 276 1.67 27.01 2.28
CA ASN A 276 3.01 27.46 1.98
C ASN A 276 2.94 28.81 1.25
N PHE A 277 2.44 29.82 1.94
CA PHE A 277 2.75 31.23 1.65
C PHE A 277 2.81 32.02 2.96
N GLY A 278 4.03 32.45 3.29
CA GLY A 278 4.40 33.29 4.42
C GLY A 278 5.91 33.46 4.43
#